data_AF-A0A1X7JF84-F1
#
_entry.id   AF-A0A1X7JF84-F1
#
_cell.length_a   1.000
_cell.length_b   1.000
_cell.length_c   1.000
_cell.angle_alpha   90.00
_cell.angle_beta   90.00
_cell.angle_gamma   90.00
#
_symmetry.space_group_name_H-M   'P 1'
#
loop_
_entity.id
_entity.type
_entity.pdbx_description
1 polymer ?
#
loop_
_entity_poly.entity_id
_entity_poly.type
_entity_poly.pdbx_seq_one_letter_code
_entity_poly.pdbx_strand_id
1 'polypeptide(L)'
;MKPAVHGVRAVEDWMAQHAQTVGWQPPSRRHAGRFDLGADSAHSAVLQVVDGEWHLQLDTAKGRSLPVLGPVDSPLEVFLDALMFAIYMRATAEVDRADRTASAELSHLLRQLADATDDARYGGRAALLLAGHAIKDGRRLEARSRIEDAIRLFAVARDLTAEENARTVLADLPRLMSSTEV
;
A
#
# COMPACT_ATOMS: atom_id res chain seq x y z
N MET A 1 7.14 4.93 -34.03
CA MET A 1 7.49 4.09 -32.86
C MET A 1 6.47 4.43 -31.77
N LYS A 2 5.73 3.44 -31.25
CA LYS A 2 4.40 3.64 -30.63
C LYS A 2 4.49 4.12 -29.16
N PRO A 3 3.70 5.14 -28.74
CA PRO A 3 3.67 5.69 -27.38
C PRO A 3 3.56 4.63 -26.26
N ALA A 4 2.77 3.58 -26.51
CA ALA A 4 2.58 2.46 -25.59
C ALA A 4 3.88 1.74 -25.19
N VAL A 5 4.90 1.69 -26.06
CA VAL A 5 6.19 1.07 -25.74
C VAL A 5 7.01 1.94 -24.77
N HIS A 6 6.79 3.25 -24.78
CA HIS A 6 7.48 4.17 -23.87
C HIS A 6 6.88 4.15 -22.46
N GLY A 7 5.55 4.07 -22.35
CA GLY A 7 4.86 4.03 -21.05
C GLY A 7 5.18 2.76 -20.24
N VAL A 8 5.12 1.59 -20.86
CA VAL A 8 5.48 0.32 -20.18
C VAL A 8 6.92 0.36 -19.66
N ARG A 9 7.84 0.83 -20.51
CA ARG A 9 9.26 0.89 -20.17
C ARG A 9 9.53 1.86 -19.02
N ALA A 10 8.85 3.00 -18.97
CA ALA A 10 9.01 3.95 -17.86
C ALA A 10 8.63 3.34 -16.51
N VAL A 11 7.54 2.55 -16.46
CA VAL A 11 7.14 1.81 -15.25
C VAL A 11 8.16 0.74 -14.90
N GLU A 12 8.59 -0.07 -15.88
CA GLU A 12 9.59 -1.13 -15.65
C GLU A 12 10.93 -0.56 -15.17
N ASP A 13 11.41 0.53 -15.79
CA ASP A 13 12.65 1.21 -15.42
C ASP A 13 12.56 1.79 -14.00
N TRP A 14 11.43 2.44 -13.65
CA TRP A 14 11.21 2.95 -12.30
C TRP A 14 11.18 1.83 -11.25
N MET A 15 10.46 0.73 -11.53
CA MET A 15 10.37 -0.43 -10.64
C MET A 15 11.74 -1.09 -10.46
N ALA A 16 12.52 -1.23 -11.52
CA ALA A 16 13.88 -1.76 -11.46
C ALA A 16 14.81 -0.87 -10.63
N GLN A 17 14.71 0.45 -10.78
CA GLN A 17 15.50 1.42 -10.00
C GLN A 17 15.19 1.35 -8.49
N HIS A 18 13.95 1.07 -8.12
CA HIS A 18 13.51 1.03 -6.71
C HIS A 18 13.37 -0.38 -6.16
N ALA A 19 13.85 -1.40 -6.89
CA ALA A 19 13.52 -2.80 -6.63
C ALA A 19 13.82 -3.27 -5.21
N GLN A 20 14.97 -2.87 -4.67
CA GLN A 20 15.36 -3.23 -3.30
C GLN A 20 14.47 -2.56 -2.24
N THR A 21 14.03 -1.33 -2.49
CA THR A 21 13.22 -0.54 -1.55
C THR A 21 11.77 -1.03 -1.51
N VAL A 22 11.18 -1.27 -2.67
CA VAL A 22 9.75 -1.65 -2.80
C VAL A 22 9.55 -3.17 -2.86
N GLY A 23 10.61 -3.97 -2.70
CA GLY A 23 10.54 -5.42 -2.80
C GLY A 23 10.12 -5.92 -4.19
N TRP A 24 10.42 -5.16 -5.25
CA TRP A 24 10.02 -5.56 -6.60
C TRP A 24 10.95 -6.63 -7.16
N GLN A 25 10.37 -7.73 -7.61
CA GLN A 25 11.06 -8.82 -8.26
C GLN A 25 10.73 -8.79 -9.75
N PRO A 26 11.75 -8.59 -10.62
CA PRO A 26 11.54 -8.56 -12.05
C PRO A 26 10.99 -9.91 -12.52
N PRO A 27 10.18 -9.91 -13.58
CA PRO A 27 9.44 -11.09 -13.97
C PRO A 27 10.31 -12.11 -14.71
N SER A 28 9.85 -13.36 -14.74
CA SER A 28 10.25 -14.34 -15.75
C SER A 28 9.47 -14.18 -17.07
N ARG A 29 8.36 -13.42 -17.06
CA ARG A 29 7.47 -13.14 -18.19
C ARG A 29 7.54 -11.66 -18.61
N ARG A 30 7.28 -11.37 -19.87
CA ARG A 30 7.32 -9.99 -20.38
C ARG A 30 6.21 -9.13 -19.74
N HIS A 31 6.54 -7.91 -19.30
CA HIS A 31 5.58 -6.90 -18.78
C HIS A 31 4.76 -7.34 -17.56
N ALA A 32 5.43 -8.02 -16.64
CA ALA A 32 4.87 -8.39 -15.34
C ALA A 32 5.89 -8.16 -14.23
N GLY A 33 5.55 -8.44 -12.98
CA GLY A 33 6.50 -8.60 -11.88
C GLY A 33 5.78 -8.64 -10.55
N ARG A 34 6.49 -9.10 -9.53
CA ARG A 34 5.90 -9.43 -8.23
C ARG A 34 6.49 -8.53 -7.15
N PHE A 35 5.63 -8.04 -6.26
CA PHE A 35 6.09 -7.45 -5.01
C PHE A 35 6.32 -8.55 -3.96
N ASP A 36 7.45 -8.44 -3.27
CA ASP A 36 7.77 -9.24 -2.11
C ASP A 36 6.88 -8.80 -0.94
N LEU A 37 6.04 -9.72 -0.47
CA LEU A 37 5.19 -9.53 0.71
C LEU A 37 5.76 -10.25 1.94
N GLY A 38 6.96 -10.84 1.82
CA GLY A 38 7.59 -11.71 2.81
C GLY A 38 7.88 -13.09 2.23
N ALA A 39 9.00 -13.69 2.65
CA ALA A 39 9.51 -14.96 2.13
C ALA A 39 8.51 -16.13 2.20
N ASP A 40 7.65 -16.13 3.22
CA ASP A 40 6.64 -17.17 3.47
C ASP A 40 5.20 -16.65 3.33
N SER A 41 5.01 -15.49 2.68
CA SER A 41 3.67 -14.92 2.50
C SER A 41 2.81 -15.88 1.67
N ALA A 42 1.64 -16.22 2.21
CA ALA A 42 0.59 -16.95 1.50
C ALA A 42 -0.16 -16.05 0.50
N HIS A 43 0.23 -14.78 0.38
CA HIS A 43 -0.40 -13.77 -0.45
C HIS A 43 0.50 -13.37 -1.61
N SER A 44 -0.10 -12.76 -2.64
CA SER A 44 0.68 -12.24 -3.76
C SER A 44 0.12 -10.93 -4.28
N ALA A 45 1.04 -10.05 -4.67
CA ALA A 45 0.77 -8.83 -5.41
C ALA A 45 1.62 -8.85 -6.68
N VAL A 46 0.95 -8.97 -7.83
CA VAL A 46 1.60 -9.08 -9.14
C VAL A 46 1.08 -7.96 -10.02
N LEU A 47 1.99 -7.11 -10.48
CA LEU A 47 1.69 -6.10 -11.48
C LEU A 47 1.90 -6.72 -12.87
N GLN A 48 0.95 -6.53 -13.78
CA GLN A 48 1.02 -7.10 -15.13
C GLN A 48 0.23 -6.28 -16.15
N VAL A 49 0.64 -6.37 -17.42
CA VAL A 49 -0.12 -5.80 -18.53
C VAL A 49 -1.11 -6.85 -19.08
N VAL A 50 -2.39 -6.49 -19.17
CA VAL A 50 -3.45 -7.29 -19.81
C VAL A 50 -4.20 -6.37 -20.77
N ASP A 51 -4.35 -6.81 -22.03
CA ASP A 51 -5.11 -6.09 -23.07
C ASP A 51 -4.76 -4.59 -23.24
N GLY A 52 -3.50 -4.21 -22.99
CA GLY A 52 -3.02 -2.83 -23.12
C GLY A 52 -3.26 -1.95 -21.89
N GLU A 53 -3.65 -2.54 -20.76
CA GLU A 53 -3.82 -1.86 -19.48
C GLU A 53 -2.90 -2.48 -18.42
N TRP A 54 -2.48 -1.67 -17.46
CA TRP A 54 -1.82 -2.15 -16.25
C TRP A 54 -2.87 -2.67 -15.27
N HIS A 55 -2.60 -3.84 -14.70
CA HIS A 55 -3.40 -4.45 -13.66
C HIS A 55 -2.55 -4.85 -12.48
N LEU A 56 -3.12 -4.74 -11.28
CA LEU A 56 -2.55 -5.31 -10.06
C LEU A 56 -3.37 -6.55 -9.67
N GLN A 57 -2.81 -7.73 -9.86
CA GLN A 57 -3.40 -8.96 -9.32
C GLN A 57 -3.04 -9.08 -7.85
N LEU A 58 -4.07 -9.17 -7.00
CA LEU A 58 -3.93 -9.42 -5.57
C LEU A 58 -4.60 -10.75 -5.25
N ASP A 59 -3.83 -11.71 -4.78
CA ASP A 59 -4.34 -12.98 -4.24
C ASP A 59 -4.13 -12.97 -2.72
N THR A 60 -5.22 -12.84 -1.96
CA THR A 60 -5.20 -12.81 -0.49
C THR A 60 -6.21 -13.79 0.10
N ALA A 61 -6.29 -13.88 1.44
CA ALA A 61 -7.30 -14.69 2.13
C ALA A 61 -8.75 -14.28 1.81
N LYS A 62 -8.99 -13.03 1.38
CA LYS A 62 -10.30 -12.57 0.90
C LYS A 62 -10.60 -13.00 -0.55
N GLY A 63 -9.65 -13.61 -1.24
CA GLY A 63 -9.76 -14.10 -2.61
C GLY A 63 -9.09 -13.19 -3.63
N ARG A 64 -9.10 -13.60 -4.90
CA ARG A 64 -8.45 -12.86 -6.00
C ARG A 64 -9.16 -11.54 -6.31
N SER A 65 -8.37 -10.50 -6.59
CA SER A 65 -8.84 -9.28 -7.27
C SER A 65 -7.83 -8.82 -8.33
N LEU A 66 -8.32 -8.13 -9.36
CA LEU A 66 -7.51 -7.63 -10.48
C LEU A 66 -7.92 -6.19 -10.87
N PRO A 67 -7.77 -5.20 -9.98
CA PRO A 67 -8.02 -3.80 -10.33
C PRO A 67 -7.20 -3.36 -11.56
N VAL A 68 -7.87 -2.61 -12.43
CA VAL A 68 -7.27 -1.86 -13.54
C VAL A 68 -6.63 -0.59 -12.96
N LEU A 69 -5.36 -0.36 -13.29
CA LEU A 69 -4.61 0.82 -12.87
C LEU A 69 -4.61 1.91 -13.95
N GLY A 70 -4.87 1.53 -15.20
CA GLY A 70 -5.01 2.43 -16.34
C GLY A 70 -4.27 1.92 -17.58
N PRO A 71 -4.37 2.62 -18.71
CA PRO A 71 -3.67 2.30 -19.95
C PRO A 71 -2.14 2.23 -19.77
N VAL A 72 -1.47 1.41 -20.59
CA VAL A 72 0.01 1.26 -20.55
C VAL A 72 0.78 2.53 -20.89
N ASP A 73 0.14 3.51 -21.53
CA ASP A 73 0.71 4.82 -21.85
C ASP A 73 0.32 5.91 -20.84
N SER A 74 -0.26 5.54 -19.70
CA SER A 74 -0.50 6.47 -18.59
C SER A 74 0.81 7.10 -18.13
N PRO A 75 0.81 8.40 -17.74
CA PRO A 75 1.94 9.01 -17.08
C PRO A 75 2.34 8.21 -15.83
N LEU A 76 3.64 8.12 -15.55
CA LEU A 76 4.17 7.29 -14.47
C LEU A 76 3.56 7.68 -13.11
N GLU A 77 3.43 8.98 -12.85
CA GLU A 77 2.85 9.51 -11.62
C GLU A 77 1.37 9.13 -11.45
N VAL A 78 0.61 9.09 -12.54
CA VAL A 78 -0.80 8.67 -12.52
C VAL A 78 -0.90 7.18 -12.23
N PHE A 79 -0.03 6.39 -12.87
CA PHE A 79 0.06 4.95 -12.63
C PHE A 79 0.44 4.64 -11.17
N LEU A 80 1.43 5.33 -10.60
CA LEU A 80 1.90 5.11 -9.24
C LEU A 80 0.83 5.50 -8.21
N ASP A 81 0.10 6.59 -8.42
CA ASP A 81 -1.04 6.97 -7.58
C ASP A 81 -2.14 5.89 -7.62
N ALA A 82 -2.50 5.39 -8.81
CA ALA A 82 -3.48 4.33 -8.97
C ALA A 82 -3.05 3.00 -8.30
N LEU A 83 -1.76 2.65 -8.43
CA LEU A 83 -1.18 1.48 -7.77
C LEU A 83 -1.29 1.57 -6.24
N MET A 84 -0.82 2.68 -5.66
CA MET A 84 -0.89 2.91 -4.22
C MET A 84 -2.33 2.97 -3.72
N PHE A 85 -3.24 3.58 -4.49
CA PHE A 85 -4.67 3.59 -4.19
C PHE A 85 -5.25 2.17 -4.14
N ALA A 86 -4.97 1.33 -5.14
CA ALA A 86 -5.46 -0.04 -5.20
C ALA A 86 -4.97 -0.88 -4.01
N ILE A 87 -3.70 -0.74 -3.63
CA ILE A 87 -3.11 -1.40 -2.46
C ILE A 87 -3.78 -0.91 -1.17
N TYR A 88 -3.91 0.40 -1.00
CA TYR A 88 -4.57 1.01 0.17
C TYR A 88 -6.01 0.51 0.33
N MET A 89 -6.79 0.50 -0.75
CA MET A 89 -8.16 0.02 -0.74
C MET A 89 -8.25 -1.45 -0.35
N ARG A 90 -7.33 -2.29 -0.88
CA ARG A 90 -7.30 -3.71 -0.51
C ARG A 90 -6.94 -3.91 0.95
N ALA A 91 -5.87 -3.26 1.42
CA ALA A 91 -5.43 -3.36 2.81
C ALA A 91 -6.53 -2.91 3.79
N THR A 92 -7.20 -1.80 3.49
CA THR A 92 -8.34 -1.29 4.29
C THR A 92 -9.48 -2.30 4.34
N ALA A 93 -9.83 -2.90 3.20
CA ALA A 93 -10.95 -3.83 3.12
C ALA A 93 -10.67 -5.21 3.75
N GLU A 94 -9.47 -5.42 4.30
CA GLU A 94 -9.05 -6.65 4.98
C GLU A 94 -8.59 -6.42 6.43
N VAL A 95 -8.51 -5.18 6.91
CA VAL A 95 -7.97 -4.85 8.25
C VAL A 95 -8.81 -5.41 9.40
N ASP A 96 -10.12 -5.61 9.18
CA ASP A 96 -11.05 -6.15 10.17
C ASP A 96 -11.31 -7.66 10.04
N ARG A 97 -10.60 -8.35 9.15
CA ARG A 97 -10.75 -9.80 9.00
C ARG A 97 -10.15 -10.56 10.18
N ALA A 98 -10.56 -11.83 10.33
CA ALA A 98 -9.96 -12.74 11.30
C ALA A 98 -8.48 -13.00 10.95
N ASP A 99 -8.21 -13.30 9.68
CA ASP A 99 -6.85 -13.28 9.12
C ASP A 99 -6.57 -11.90 8.54
N ARG A 100 -5.68 -11.15 9.20
CA ARG A 100 -5.28 -9.78 8.85
C ARG A 100 -3.95 -9.72 8.12
N THR A 101 -3.31 -10.86 7.85
CA THR A 101 -1.92 -10.94 7.38
C THR A 101 -1.73 -10.17 6.07
N ALA A 102 -2.61 -10.38 5.08
CA ALA A 102 -2.59 -9.63 3.82
C ALA A 102 -2.72 -8.12 4.01
N SER A 103 -3.57 -7.66 4.93
CA SER A 103 -3.73 -6.24 5.22
C SER A 103 -2.44 -5.65 5.79
N ALA A 104 -1.78 -6.36 6.71
CA ALA A 104 -0.51 -5.91 7.29
C ALA A 104 0.60 -5.86 6.23
N GLU A 105 0.78 -6.93 5.44
CA GLU A 105 1.76 -7.00 4.36
C GLU A 105 1.55 -5.91 3.31
N LEU A 106 0.30 -5.70 2.86
CA LEU A 106 -0.03 -4.65 1.90
C LEU A 106 0.16 -3.24 2.49
N SER A 107 -0.02 -3.06 3.80
CA SER A 107 0.27 -1.78 4.47
C SER A 107 1.76 -1.48 4.49
N HIS A 108 2.61 -2.50 4.65
CA HIS A 108 4.06 -2.36 4.54
C HIS A 108 4.50 -2.05 3.10
N LEU A 109 3.94 -2.77 2.12
CA LEU A 109 4.18 -2.47 0.70
C LEU A 109 3.76 -1.03 0.35
N LEU A 110 2.59 -0.60 0.82
CA LEU A 110 2.12 0.78 0.63
C LEU A 110 3.09 1.79 1.21
N ARG A 111 3.63 1.53 2.41
CA ARG A 111 4.64 2.40 3.03
C ARG A 111 5.91 2.48 2.19
N GLN A 112 6.42 1.35 1.72
CA GLN A 112 7.62 1.30 0.89
C GLN A 112 7.44 2.06 -0.44
N LEU A 113 6.29 1.89 -1.09
CA LEU A 113 5.94 2.63 -2.30
C LEU A 113 5.85 4.13 -2.03
N ALA A 114 5.15 4.53 -0.96
CA ALA A 114 5.02 5.93 -0.58
C ALA A 114 6.37 6.58 -0.27
N ASP A 115 7.26 5.88 0.44
CA ASP A 115 8.62 6.37 0.73
C ASP A 115 9.44 6.49 -0.58
N ALA A 116 9.30 5.54 -1.51
CA ALA A 116 9.98 5.59 -2.81
C ALA A 116 9.47 6.69 -3.75
N THR A 117 8.22 7.12 -3.60
CA THR A 117 7.61 8.21 -4.38
C THR A 117 7.61 9.56 -3.66
N ASP A 118 8.12 9.62 -2.43
CA ASP A 118 7.99 10.78 -1.52
C ASP A 118 6.53 11.26 -1.37
N ASP A 119 5.57 10.32 -1.37
CA ASP A 119 4.14 10.64 -1.22
C ASP A 119 3.70 10.52 0.24
N ALA A 120 3.79 11.64 0.96
CA ALA A 120 3.39 11.72 2.35
C ALA A 120 1.91 11.38 2.60
N ARG A 121 1.00 11.51 1.61
CA ARG A 121 -0.42 11.14 1.79
C ARG A 121 -0.54 9.63 1.96
N TYR A 122 0.08 8.85 1.08
CA TYR A 122 0.07 7.40 1.17
C TYR A 122 0.93 6.88 2.33
N GLY A 123 2.03 7.57 2.66
CA GLY A 123 2.81 7.29 3.86
C GLY A 123 1.97 7.39 5.13
N GLY A 124 1.15 8.45 5.26
CA GLY A 124 0.24 8.62 6.38
C GLY A 124 -0.88 7.56 6.43
N ARG A 125 -1.45 7.20 5.28
CA ARG A 125 -2.46 6.12 5.16
C ARG A 125 -1.89 4.78 5.59
N ALA A 126 -0.69 4.43 5.14
CA ALA A 126 0.00 3.21 5.54
C ALA A 126 0.27 3.19 7.06
N ALA A 127 0.72 4.31 7.61
CA ALA A 127 0.97 4.45 9.05
C ALA A 127 -0.31 4.24 9.87
N LEU A 128 -1.46 4.77 9.45
CA LEU A 128 -2.75 4.51 10.12
C LEU A 128 -3.20 3.05 10.02
N LEU A 129 -3.04 2.40 8.87
CA LEU A 129 -3.37 0.98 8.74
C LEU A 129 -2.52 0.12 9.68
N LEU A 130 -1.21 0.39 9.73
CA LEU A 130 -0.29 -0.28 10.65
C LEU A 130 -0.60 0.02 12.12
N ALA A 131 -1.07 1.23 12.45
CA ALA A 131 -1.57 1.53 13.78
C ALA A 131 -2.81 0.69 14.12
N GLY A 132 -3.74 0.53 13.18
CA GLY A 132 -4.92 -0.32 13.33
C GLY A 132 -4.57 -1.76 13.67
N HIS A 133 -3.56 -2.34 13.01
CA HIS A 133 -3.02 -3.66 13.36
C HIS A 133 -2.44 -3.68 14.78
N ALA A 134 -1.58 -2.72 15.12
CA ALA A 134 -0.98 -2.64 16.44
C ALA A 134 -2.03 -2.49 17.57
N ILE A 135 -3.13 -1.76 17.34
CA ILE A 135 -4.25 -1.67 18.29
C ILE A 135 -4.89 -3.06 18.50
N LYS A 136 -5.24 -3.73 17.40
CA LYS A 136 -5.90 -5.05 17.44
C LYS A 136 -5.00 -6.15 18.01
N ASP A 137 -3.69 -5.93 18.01
CA ASP A 137 -2.69 -6.84 18.58
C ASP A 137 -2.31 -6.45 20.02
N GLY A 138 -2.94 -5.43 20.61
CA GLY A 138 -2.66 -4.99 21.98
C GLY A 138 -1.34 -4.23 22.16
N ARG A 139 -0.70 -3.80 21.07
CA ARG A 139 0.61 -3.12 21.07
C ARG A 139 0.47 -1.61 21.17
N ARG A 140 0.09 -1.11 22.35
CA ARG A 140 -0.21 0.31 22.59
C ARG A 140 0.88 1.29 22.17
N LEU A 141 2.15 1.01 22.49
CA LEU A 141 3.26 1.90 22.16
C LEU A 141 3.51 1.98 20.65
N GLU A 142 3.43 0.84 19.96
CA GLU A 142 3.55 0.78 18.50
C GLU A 142 2.40 1.52 17.83
N ALA A 143 1.16 1.28 18.27
CA ALA A 143 -0.02 1.98 17.77
C ALA A 143 0.13 3.50 17.89
N ARG A 144 0.50 3.99 19.08
CA ARG A 144 0.71 5.42 19.32
C ARG A 144 1.75 6.01 18.37
N SER A 145 2.92 5.38 18.29
CA SER A 145 4.02 5.86 17.44
C SER A 145 3.60 5.94 15.96
N ARG A 146 2.84 4.94 15.48
CA ARG A 146 2.35 4.91 14.09
C ARG A 146 1.28 5.98 13.82
N ILE A 147 0.40 6.28 14.78
CA ILE A 147 -0.57 7.37 14.65
C ILE A 147 0.14 8.73 14.64
N GLU A 148 1.13 8.93 15.52
CA GLU A 148 1.95 10.16 15.54
C GLU A 148 2.70 10.36 14.22
N ASP A 149 3.22 9.28 13.62
CA ASP A 149 3.83 9.31 12.29
C ASP A 149 2.82 9.69 11.20
N ALA A 150 1.60 9.13 11.26
CA ALA A 150 0.55 9.47 10.31
C ALA A 150 0.17 10.95 10.37
N ILE A 151 0.00 11.52 11.57
CA ILE A 151 -0.29 12.95 11.77
C ILE A 151 0.79 13.81 11.10
N ARG A 152 2.07 13.48 11.34
CA ARG A 152 3.20 14.20 10.74
C ARG A 152 3.17 14.14 9.22
N LEU A 153 2.91 12.96 8.64
CA LEU A 153 2.87 12.76 7.19
C LEU A 153 1.70 13.48 6.53
N PHE A 154 0.50 13.46 7.14
CA PHE A 154 -0.63 14.24 6.64
C PHE A 154 -0.41 15.75 6.72
N ALA A 155 0.27 16.23 7.78
CA ALA A 155 0.66 17.63 7.88
C ALA A 155 1.63 18.04 6.76
N VAL A 156 2.63 17.20 6.43
CA VAL A 156 3.53 17.41 5.29
C VAL A 156 2.75 17.46 3.97
N ALA A 157 1.79 16.55 3.80
CA ALA A 157 0.92 16.51 2.62
C ALA A 157 -0.11 17.65 2.57
N ARG A 158 -0.25 18.44 3.64
CA ARG A 158 -1.32 19.44 3.83
C ARG A 158 -2.73 18.85 3.73
N ASP A 159 -2.89 17.58 4.09
CA ASP A 159 -4.19 16.91 4.18
C ASP A 159 -4.78 17.10 5.59
N LEU A 160 -5.34 18.29 5.82
CA LEU A 160 -5.84 18.71 7.14
C LEU A 160 -6.97 17.80 7.65
N THR A 161 -7.79 17.26 6.75
CA THR A 161 -8.87 16.35 7.12
C THR A 161 -8.31 15.01 7.61
N ALA A 162 -7.36 14.43 6.89
CA ALA A 162 -6.72 13.18 7.33
C ALA A 162 -5.89 13.38 8.60
N GLU A 163 -5.22 14.53 8.74
CA GLU A 163 -4.49 14.90 9.96
C GLU A 163 -5.41 14.94 11.19
N GLU A 164 -6.55 15.64 11.10
CA GLU A 164 -7.50 15.76 12.21
C GLU A 164 -8.13 14.41 12.57
N ASN A 165 -8.44 13.59 11.57
CA ASN A 165 -8.90 12.22 11.80
C ASN A 165 -7.84 11.40 12.56
N ALA A 166 -6.56 11.50 12.20
CA ALA A 166 -5.49 10.81 12.91
C ALA A 166 -5.32 11.33 14.35
N ARG A 167 -5.47 12.65 14.59
CA ARG A 167 -5.48 13.24 15.94
C ARG A 167 -6.63 12.71 16.80
N THR A 168 -7.81 12.56 16.20
CA THR A 168 -8.97 11.96 16.86
C THR A 168 -8.69 10.51 17.26
N VAL A 169 -8.13 9.70 16.35
CA VAL A 169 -7.74 8.31 16.65
C VAL A 169 -6.70 8.25 17.77
N LEU A 170 -5.73 9.17 17.81
CA LEU A 170 -4.74 9.24 18.88
C LEU A 170 -5.39 9.54 20.25
N ALA A 171 -6.34 10.48 20.27
CA ALA A 171 -7.08 10.83 21.48
C ALA A 171 -7.95 9.67 21.99
N ASP A 172 -8.56 8.91 21.07
CA ASP A 172 -9.40 7.75 21.38
C ASP A 172 -8.61 6.46 21.65
N LEU A 173 -7.30 6.43 21.40
CA LEU A 173 -6.45 5.25 21.56
C LEU A 173 -6.66 4.52 22.92
N PRO A 174 -6.75 5.19 24.08
CA PRO A 174 -7.01 4.49 25.34
C PRO A 174 -8.29 3.66 25.32
N ARG A 175 -9.37 4.16 24.71
CA ARG A 175 -10.65 3.45 24.60
C ARG A 175 -10.57 2.29 23.61
N LEU A 176 -9.92 2.51 22.46
CA LEU A 176 -9.74 1.49 21.43
C LEU A 176 -8.95 0.28 21.96
N MET A 177 -7.97 0.53 22.83
CA MET A 177 -7.17 -0.52 23.47
C MET A 177 -7.99 -1.36 24.47
N SER A 178 -8.88 -0.74 25.26
CA SER A 178 -9.70 -1.45 26.25
C SER A 178 -10.73 -2.39 25.61
N SER A 179 -11.21 -2.08 24.41
CA SER A 179 -12.15 -2.94 23.67
C SER A 179 -11.52 -4.21 23.10
N THR A 180 -10.19 -4.35 23.20
CA THR A 180 -9.44 -5.51 22.66
C THR A 180 -9.13 -6.55 23.74
N GLU A 181 -9.39 -6.26 25.02
CA GLU A 181 -9.11 -7.15 26.17
C GLU A 181 -10.26 -8.13 26.53
N VAL A 182 -11.26 -8.30 25.65
CA VAL A 182 -12.45 -9.17 25.89
C VAL A 182 -12.42 -10.42 25.02
#